data_AF-A0AAW2SZ61-F1
#
_entry.id   AF-A0AAW2SZ61-F1
#
_cell.length_a   1.000
_cell.length_b   1.000
_cell.length_c   1.000
_cell.angle_alpha   90.00
_cell.angle_beta   90.00
_cell.angle_gamma   90.00
#
_symmetry.space_group_name_H-M   'P 1'
#
loop_
_entity.id
_entity.type
_entity.pdbx_description
1 polymer ?
#
loop_
_entity_poly.entity_id
_entity_poly.type
_entity_poly.pdbx_seq_one_letter_code
_entity_poly.pdbx_strand_id
1 'polypeptide(L)'
;MGLWKVIISDVKLNVSPGTSFHCHEPGWFRVCIANMDDETVEVALRRIRLFVGKYKEVEVQVKKSWQRNLRLSFPTLMYDEKNMAPSPHMMSPHSPIPQSPLVRART
;
A
#
# COMPACT_ATOMS: atom_id res chain seq x y z
N MET A 1 -15.56 8.77 13.86
CA MET A 1 -16.53 7.67 13.64
C MET A 1 -15.73 6.37 13.49
N GLY A 2 -15.94 5.35 14.32
CA GLY A 2 -15.16 4.09 14.20
C GLY A 2 -15.63 3.24 13.02
N LEU A 3 -14.75 2.45 12.40
CA LEU A 3 -15.05 1.59 11.23
C LEU A 3 -16.31 0.73 11.45
N TRP A 4 -16.48 0.16 12.64
CA TRP A 4 -17.67 -0.61 12.99
C TRP A 4 -18.98 0.16 12.80
N LYS A 5 -19.03 1.43 13.22
CA LYS A 5 -20.24 2.28 13.07
C LYS A 5 -20.61 2.45 11.60
N VAL A 6 -19.62 2.63 10.73
CA VAL A 6 -19.82 2.74 9.27
C VAL A 6 -20.31 1.42 8.68
N ILE A 7 -19.76 0.28 9.13
CA ILE A 7 -20.19 -1.04 8.66
C ILE A 7 -21.67 -1.30 9.00
N ILE A 8 -22.11 -0.96 10.21
CA ILE A 8 -23.52 -1.15 10.61
C ILE A 8 -24.46 -0.11 9.96
N SER A 9 -24.05 1.17 9.89
CA SER A 9 -24.94 2.24 9.44
C SER A 9 -25.03 2.35 7.93
N ASP A 10 -23.90 2.25 7.24
CA ASP A 10 -23.78 2.60 5.83
C ASP A 10 -23.69 1.34 4.97
N VAL A 11 -22.89 0.36 5.39
CA VAL A 11 -22.77 -0.94 4.69
C VAL A 11 -23.94 -1.87 5.02
N LYS A 12 -24.70 -1.58 6.09
CA LYS A 12 -25.87 -2.36 6.53
C LYS A 12 -25.52 -3.83 6.81
N LEU A 13 -24.39 -4.08 7.46
CA LEU A 13 -23.96 -5.41 7.90
C LEU A 13 -23.82 -5.43 9.42
N ASN A 14 -24.56 -6.33 10.07
CA ASN A 14 -24.41 -6.57 11.50
C ASN A 14 -23.20 -7.50 11.72
N VAL A 15 -22.14 -6.94 12.26
CA VAL A 15 -20.90 -7.65 12.60
C VAL A 15 -20.47 -7.29 14.01
N SER A 16 -19.76 -8.19 14.67
CA SER A 16 -19.25 -7.94 16.02
C SER A 16 -17.78 -7.52 15.95
N PRO A 17 -17.38 -6.36 16.51
CA PRO A 17 -15.98 -5.95 16.53
C PRO A 17 -15.18 -6.85 17.47
N GLY A 18 -13.90 -7.07 17.19
CA GLY A 18 -13.00 -7.91 18.00
C GLY A 18 -12.92 -7.46 19.46
N THR A 19 -13.08 -6.16 19.72
CA THR A 19 -13.11 -5.59 21.08
C THR A 19 -14.23 -6.15 21.95
N SER A 20 -15.33 -6.62 21.36
CA SER A 20 -16.41 -7.31 22.09
C SER A 20 -15.99 -8.69 22.61
N PHE A 21 -14.88 -9.23 22.12
CA PHE A 21 -14.32 -10.53 22.51
C PHE A 21 -12.94 -10.39 23.16
N HIS A 22 -12.63 -9.22 23.71
CA HIS A 22 -11.33 -8.91 24.31
C HIS A 22 -10.14 -9.07 23.35
N CYS A 23 -10.34 -8.88 22.03
CA CYS A 23 -9.22 -8.80 21.10
C CYS A 23 -8.45 -7.50 21.36
N HIS A 24 -7.17 -7.63 21.70
CA HIS A 24 -6.28 -6.50 22.00
C HIS A 24 -5.87 -5.74 20.72
N GLU A 25 -5.85 -6.44 19.58
CA GLU A 25 -5.51 -5.84 18.30
C GLU A 25 -6.74 -5.20 17.65
N PRO A 26 -6.68 -3.93 17.24
CA PRO A 26 -7.78 -3.28 16.54
C PRO A 26 -7.91 -3.81 15.10
N GLY A 27 -9.12 -3.70 14.54
CA GLY A 27 -9.38 -4.02 13.12
C GLY A 27 -9.98 -5.41 12.85
N TRP A 28 -10.05 -6.27 13.86
CA TRP A 28 -10.69 -7.59 13.76
C TRP A 28 -12.22 -7.51 13.89
N PHE A 29 -12.93 -8.37 13.15
CA PHE A 29 -14.38 -8.51 13.18
C PHE A 29 -14.79 -9.98 13.07
N ARG A 30 -15.85 -10.37 13.80
CA ARG A 30 -16.52 -11.66 13.63
C ARG A 30 -17.73 -11.49 12.71
N VAL A 31 -17.82 -12.32 11.68
CA VAL A 31 -18.94 -12.37 10.72
C VAL A 31 -19.55 -13.78 10.78
N CYS A 32 -20.86 -13.88 11.01
CA CYS A 32 -21.58 -15.15 11.00
C CYS A 32 -22.31 -15.32 9.68
N ILE A 33 -22.21 -16.51 9.09
CA ILE A 33 -22.89 -16.87 7.83
C ILE A 33 -23.81 -18.08 7.96
N ALA A 34 -23.76 -18.82 9.08
CA ALA A 34 -24.43 -20.10 9.23
C ALA A 34 -25.96 -20.03 9.25
N ASN A 35 -26.54 -18.84 9.45
CA ASN A 35 -27.98 -18.60 9.51
C ASN A 35 -28.52 -17.83 8.30
N MET A 36 -27.72 -17.65 7.25
CA MET A 36 -28.08 -16.90 6.04
C MET A 36 -28.01 -17.85 4.84
N ASP A 37 -28.88 -17.62 3.86
CA ASP A 37 -28.85 -18.29 2.57
C ASP A 37 -27.77 -17.71 1.65
N ASP A 38 -27.42 -18.46 0.59
CA ASP A 38 -26.38 -18.08 -0.36
C ASP A 38 -26.66 -16.72 -1.03
N GLU A 39 -27.93 -16.42 -1.31
CA GLU A 39 -28.35 -15.14 -1.88
C GLU A 39 -28.02 -13.98 -0.95
N THR A 40 -28.32 -14.10 0.35
CA THR A 40 -27.99 -13.03 1.30
C THR A 40 -26.49 -12.90 1.52
N VAL A 41 -25.74 -14.01 1.51
CA VAL A 41 -24.27 -13.97 1.58
C VAL A 41 -23.70 -13.21 0.38
N GLU A 42 -24.19 -13.45 -0.85
CA GLU A 42 -23.72 -12.73 -2.03
C GLU A 42 -24.08 -11.24 -1.98
N VAL A 43 -25.26 -10.88 -1.45
CA VAL A 43 -25.62 -9.47 -1.20
C VAL A 43 -24.65 -8.83 -0.21
N ALA A 44 -24.29 -9.51 0.88
CA ALA A 44 -23.33 -9.01 1.85
C ALA A 44 -21.93 -8.82 1.23
N LEU A 45 -21.44 -9.79 0.47
CA LEU A 45 -20.17 -9.70 -0.25
C LEU A 45 -20.16 -8.54 -1.26
N ARG A 46 -21.25 -8.36 -2.01
CA ARG A 46 -21.41 -7.22 -2.93
C ARG A 46 -21.31 -5.88 -2.21
N ARG A 47 -21.97 -5.73 -1.06
CA ARG A 47 -21.91 -4.51 -0.24
C ARG A 47 -20.48 -4.23 0.23
N ILE A 48 -19.76 -5.25 0.69
CA ILE A 48 -18.35 -5.15 1.10
C ILE A 48 -17.48 -4.72 -0.09
N ARG A 49 -17.63 -5.35 -1.26
CA ARG A 49 -16.88 -5.00 -2.48
C ARG A 49 -17.09 -3.54 -2.89
N LEU A 50 -18.34 -3.06 -2.88
CA LEU A 50 -18.66 -1.67 -3.18
C LEU A 50 -18.06 -0.69 -2.16
N PHE A 51 -18.14 -1.03 -0.87
CA PHE A 51 -17.55 -0.22 0.20
C PHE A 51 -16.04 -0.08 0.03
N VAL A 52 -15.32 -1.19 -0.16
CA VAL A 52 -13.86 -1.20 -0.34
C VAL A 52 -13.45 -0.52 -1.66
N GLY A 53 -14.21 -0.72 -2.74
CA GLY A 53 -13.96 -0.09 -4.04
C GLY A 53 -14.00 1.44 -3.97
N LYS A 54 -14.98 2.02 -3.25
CA LYS A 54 -15.06 3.48 -3.02
C LYS A 54 -13.82 4.05 -2.37
N TYR A 55 -13.22 3.37 -1.40
CA TYR A 55 -11.98 3.84 -0.76
C TYR A 55 -10.80 3.87 -1.73
N LYS A 56 -10.71 2.90 -2.65
CA LYS A 56 -9.62 2.88 -3.64
C LYS A 56 -9.69 4.07 -4.58
N GLU A 57 -10.89 4.48 -5.00
CA GLU A 57 -11.07 5.67 -5.85
C GLU A 57 -10.63 6.95 -5.13
N VAL A 58 -10.99 7.09 -3.85
CA VAL A 58 -10.58 8.24 -3.02
C VAL A 58 -9.07 8.26 -2.83
N GLU A 59 -8.44 7.13 -2.55
CA GLU A 59 -6.97 7.05 -2.39
C GLU A 59 -6.23 7.45 -3.68
N VAL A 60 -6.72 7.02 -4.84
CA VAL A 60 -6.16 7.39 -6.15
C VAL A 60 -6.31 8.89 -6.42
N GLN A 61 -7.45 9.49 -6.08
CA GLN A 61 -7.65 10.94 -6.24
C GLN A 61 -6.72 11.75 -5.31
N VAL A 62 -6.53 11.31 -4.06
CA VAL A 62 -5.62 11.95 -3.10
C VAL A 62 -4.17 11.89 -3.60
N LYS A 63 -3.71 10.73 -4.09
CA LYS A 63 -2.37 10.58 -4.69
C LYS A 63 -2.18 11.48 -5.93
N LYS A 64 -3.19 11.56 -6.82
CA LYS A 64 -3.15 12.47 -7.99
C LYS A 64 -3.09 13.95 -7.60
N SER A 65 -3.72 14.34 -6.48
CA SER A 65 -3.69 15.72 -5.97
C SER A 65 -2.29 16.12 -5.48
N TRP A 66 -1.60 15.23 -4.76
CA TRP A 66 -0.27 15.53 -4.19
C TRP A 66 0.84 15.63 -5.25
N GLN A 67 0.67 14.96 -6.39
CA GLN A 67 1.62 14.95 -7.50
C GLN A 67 1.70 16.27 -8.29
N ARG A 68 0.89 17.29 -7.98
CA ARG A 68 0.81 18.50 -8.81
C ARG A 68 1.99 19.48 -8.65
N ASN A 69 2.90 19.31 -7.68
CA ASN A 69 3.97 20.29 -7.44
C ASN A 69 5.37 19.72 -7.09
N LEU A 70 5.61 18.41 -7.20
CA LEU A 70 6.96 17.84 -6.99
C LEU A 70 7.68 17.66 -8.33
N ARG A 71 8.17 18.78 -8.88
CA ARG A 71 9.03 18.78 -10.06
C ARG A 71 10.48 18.49 -9.64
N LEU A 72 10.82 17.21 -9.49
CA LEU A 72 12.21 16.80 -9.32
C LEU A 72 12.96 17.05 -10.63
N SER A 73 13.83 18.06 -10.61
CA SER A 73 14.70 18.41 -11.74
C SER A 73 16.00 17.64 -11.55
N PHE A 74 16.18 16.55 -12.29
CA PHE A 74 17.48 15.88 -12.36
C PHE A 74 18.36 16.65 -13.37
N PRO A 75 19.60 17.04 -13.02
CA PRO A 75 20.49 17.65 -13.98
C PRO A 75 20.86 16.62 -15.05
N THR A 76 20.44 16.86 -16.29
CA THR A 76 20.96 16.13 -17.45
C THR A 76 22.41 16.57 -17.65
N LEU A 77 23.38 15.72 -17.30
CA LEU A 77 24.77 15.88 -17.74
C LEU A 77 24.80 15.64 -19.26
N MET A 78 24.58 16.70 -20.03
CA MET A 78 24.97 16.73 -21.44
C MET A 78 26.47 16.97 -21.46
N TYR A 79 27.24 15.91 -21.68
CA TYR A 79 28.62 16.05 -22.10
C TYR A 79 28.62 16.64 -23.51
N ASP A 80 29.25 17.80 -23.67
CA ASP A 80 29.42 18.48 -24.94
C ASP A 80 30.38 17.66 -25.83
N GLU A 81 29.80 16.94 -26.77
CA GLU A 81 30.48 16.11 -27.76
C GLU A 81 30.95 16.97 -28.94
N LYS A 82 31.93 17.86 -28.71
CA LYS A 82 32.71 18.47 -29.79
C LYS A 82 34.20 18.43 -29.45
N ASN A 83 34.82 17.38 -30.00
CA ASN A 83 36.26 17.21 -30.27
C ASN A 83 37.10 16.56 -29.17
N MET A 84 37.09 15.22 -29.09
CA MET A 84 38.34 14.43 -29.12
C MET A 84 38.07 12.94 -29.44
N ALA A 85 39.02 12.37 -30.20
CA ALA A 85 39.10 11.10 -30.94
C ALA A 85 38.82 9.77 -30.14
N PRO A 86 38.77 8.58 -30.82
CA PRO A 86 38.00 7.41 -30.39
C PRO A 86 38.77 6.38 -29.51
N SER A 87 38.01 5.71 -28.61
CA SER A 87 38.05 4.32 -28.06
C SER A 87 39.35 3.46 -28.05
N PRO A 88 39.55 2.41 -27.20
CA PRO A 88 38.55 1.66 -26.42
C PRO A 88 38.97 1.18 -25.00
N HIS A 89 38.01 0.61 -24.27
CA HIS A 89 38.16 -0.25 -23.07
C HIS A 89 38.32 0.44 -21.70
N MET A 90 37.23 0.92 -21.11
CA MET A 90 37.17 1.19 -19.66
C MET A 90 37.15 -0.14 -18.88
N MET A 91 38.29 -0.56 -18.36
CA MET A 91 38.32 -1.43 -17.18
C MET A 91 37.70 -0.68 -16.02
N SER A 92 36.67 -1.27 -15.41
CA SER A 92 35.97 -0.72 -14.25
C SER A 92 36.86 -0.76 -13.01
N PRO A 93 37.21 0.37 -12.37
CA PRO A 93 37.94 0.35 -11.11
C PRO A 93 36.91 0.22 -9.96
N HIS A 94 36.77 -1.01 -9.47
CA HIS A 94 36.38 -1.41 -8.11
C HIS A 94 35.83 -0.30 -7.20
N SER A 95 34.52 -0.34 -6.93
CA SER A 95 33.93 0.40 -5.82
C SER A 95 34.35 -0.24 -4.48
N PRO A 96 34.83 0.53 -3.49
CA PRO A 96 35.08 0.00 -2.15
C PRO A 96 33.74 -0.38 -1.50
N ILE A 97 33.69 -1.61 -1.00
CA ILE A 97 32.54 -2.19 -0.30
C ILE A 97 32.26 -1.37 0.98
N PRO A 98 31.06 -0.82 1.19
CA PRO A 98 30.69 -0.30 2.49
C PRO A 98 30.49 -1.47 3.46
N GLN A 99 31.28 -1.52 4.54
CA GLN A 99 31.05 -2.49 5.61
C GLN A 99 29.73 -2.16 6.32
N SER A 100 28.75 -3.05 6.19
CA SER A 100 27.48 -3.00 6.92
C SER A 100 27.69 -3.42 8.38
N PRO A 101 27.17 -2.70 9.38
CA PRO A 101 27.45 -2.98 10.78
C PRO A 101 26.43 -3.92 11.44
N LEU A 102 25.87 -4.90 10.72
CA LEU A 102 24.91 -5.86 11.31
C LEU A 102 25.07 -7.25 10.69
N VAL A 103 25.74 -8.15 11.41
CA VAL A 103 25.29 -9.50 11.83
C VAL A 103 26.47 -10.19 12.53
N ARG A 104 26.40 -10.41 13.84
CA ARG A 104 27.28 -11.37 14.55
C ARG A 104 26.40 -12.45 15.16
N ALA A 105 26.25 -13.56 14.47
CA ALA A 105 25.74 -14.80 15.07
C ALA A 105 26.83 -15.39 15.97
N ARG A 106 26.47 -15.78 17.20
CA ARG A 106 27.29 -16.64 18.07
C ARG A 106 26.62 -18.01 18.13
N THR A 107 27.45 -19.04 18.04
CA THR A 107 27.14 -20.45 18.36
C THR A 107 26.92 -20.63 19.84
#